data_AF-A0A126G960-F1
#
_entry.id   AF-A0A126G960-F1
#
_cell.length_a   1.000
_cell.length_b   1.000
_cell.length_c   1.000
_cell.angle_alpha   90.00
_cell.angle_beta   90.00
_cell.angle_gamma   90.00
#
_symmetry.space_group_name_H-M   'P 1'
#
loop_
_entity.id
_entity.type
_entity.pdbx_description
1 polymer ?
#
loop_
_entity_poly.entity_id
_entity_poly.type
_entity_poly.pdbx_seq_one_letter_code
_entity_poly.pdbx_strand_id
1 'polypeptide(L)'
;FALYELALKKHIQDRVRQEINLKLSKNNGLINNELLIELNYLDMVLAETLRKYPPTFALFRKASQTYHVPNDSLTIEKDQKIIIPIYSLHYDPKYFTDPEVFDPERFSPEEKAKRISGTYLPFGDGPRNC
;
A
#
# COMPACT_ATOMS: atom_id res chain seq x y z
N PHE A 1 -12.99 -1.00 3.76
CA PHE A 1 -12.84 -1.83 2.55
C PHE A 1 -12.29 -3.23 2.81
N ALA A 2 -11.31 -3.45 3.69
CA ALA A 2 -10.77 -4.80 3.98
C ALA A 2 -11.86 -5.85 4.27
N LEU A 3 -12.80 -5.56 5.17
CA LEU A 3 -13.92 -6.46 5.48
C LEU A 3 -14.80 -6.78 4.26
N TYR A 4 -15.01 -5.80 3.37
CA TYR A 4 -15.77 -5.98 2.14
C TYR A 4 -15.05 -6.94 1.19
N GLU A 5 -13.75 -6.75 0.99
CA GLU A 5 -12.93 -7.63 0.15
C GLU A 5 -12.88 -9.07 0.68
N LEU A 6 -12.72 -9.23 2.00
CA LEU A 6 -12.75 -10.53 2.66
C LEU A 6 -14.13 -11.20 2.59
N ALA A 7 -15.23 -10.42 2.65
CA ALA A 7 -16.57 -10.96 2.50
C ALA A 7 -16.81 -11.51 1.08
N LEU A 8 -16.26 -10.86 0.05
CA LEU A 8 -16.32 -11.32 -1.33
C LEU A 8 -15.36 -12.47 -1.64
N LYS A 9 -14.27 -12.61 -0.88
CA LYS A 9 -13.17 -13.54 -1.16
C LYS A 9 -12.96 -14.52 -0.01
N LYS A 10 -13.86 -15.51 0.06
CA LYS A 10 -13.85 -16.52 1.12
C LYS A 10 -12.50 -17.21 1.31
N HIS A 11 -11.78 -17.54 0.23
CA HIS A 11 -10.47 -18.18 0.32
C HIS A 11 -9.42 -17.31 1.04
N ILE A 12 -9.41 -16.00 0.80
CA ILE A 12 -8.52 -15.05 1.51
C ILE A 12 -8.96 -14.94 2.97
N GLN A 13 -10.26 -14.79 3.22
CA GLN A 13 -10.79 -14.75 4.59
C GLN A 13 -10.41 -16.00 5.40
N ASP A 14 -10.57 -17.18 4.82
CA ASP A 14 -10.27 -18.44 5.49
C ASP A 14 -8.76 -18.55 5.76
N ARG A 15 -7.89 -18.10 4.85
CA ARG A 15 -6.44 -18.07 5.06
C ARG A 15 -6.02 -17.10 6.17
N VAL A 16 -6.57 -15.88 6.21
CA VAL A 16 -6.33 -14.93 7.32
C VAL A 16 -6.79 -15.54 8.65
N ARG A 17 -7.98 -16.15 8.68
CA ARG A 17 -8.52 -16.79 9.89
C ARG A 17 -7.63 -17.95 10.36
N GLN A 18 -7.12 -18.76 9.43
CA GLN A 18 -6.18 -19.84 9.74
C GLN A 18 -4.88 -19.31 10.35
N GLU A 19 -4.30 -18.24 9.78
CA GLU A 19 -3.12 -17.60 10.34
C GLU A 19 -3.38 -17.10 11.77
N ILE A 20 -4.45 -16.33 11.97
CA ILE A 20 -4.81 -15.77 13.29
C ILE A 20 -4.99 -16.91 14.31
N ASN A 21 -5.76 -17.94 13.98
CA ASN A 21 -6.02 -19.04 14.90
C ASN A 21 -4.74 -19.82 15.25
N LEU A 22 -3.87 -20.06 14.27
CA LEU A 22 -2.59 -20.75 14.49
C LEU A 22 -1.69 -19.94 15.42
N LYS A 23 -1.53 -18.64 15.17
CA LYS A 23 -0.70 -17.74 15.98
C LYS A 23 -1.27 -17.58 17.39
N LEU A 24 -2.58 -17.43 17.50
CA LEU A 24 -3.27 -17.32 18.78
C LEU A 24 -3.12 -18.59 19.64
N SER A 25 -3.22 -19.78 19.03
CA SER A 25 -2.99 -21.04 19.75
C SER A 25 -1.56 -21.19 20.28
N LYS A 26 -0.56 -20.67 19.54
CA LYS A 26 0.85 -20.69 19.94
C LYS A 26 1.16 -19.65 21.01
N ASN A 27 0.35 -18.59 21.10
CA ASN A 27 0.51 -17.50 22.06
C ASN A 27 -0.47 -17.60 23.25
N ASN A 28 -0.85 -18.82 23.64
CA ASN A 28 -1.71 -19.11 24.78
C ASN A 28 -3.07 -18.38 24.76
N GLY A 29 -3.61 -18.07 23.58
CA GLY A 29 -4.87 -17.34 23.45
C GLY A 29 -4.77 -15.83 23.67
N LEU A 30 -3.56 -15.29 23.88
CA LEU A 30 -3.36 -13.87 24.15
C LEU A 30 -3.12 -13.09 22.86
N ILE A 31 -3.69 -11.89 22.78
CA ILE A 31 -3.39 -10.93 21.72
C ILE A 31 -2.44 -9.89 22.32
N ASN A 32 -1.18 -9.92 21.90
CA ASN A 32 -0.12 -8.98 22.29
C ASN A 32 0.62 -8.48 21.05
N ASN A 33 1.55 -7.54 21.23
CA ASN A 33 2.28 -6.93 20.12
C ASN A 33 3.12 -7.95 19.34
N GLU A 34 3.73 -8.91 20.03
CA GLU A 34 4.51 -9.98 19.41
C GLU A 34 3.66 -10.80 18.43
N LEU A 35 2.45 -11.21 18.84
CA LEU A 35 1.53 -11.90 17.96
C LEU A 35 1.13 -11.05 16.76
N LEU A 36 0.82 -9.75 16.97
CA LEU A 36 0.39 -8.87 15.88
C LEU A 36 1.46 -8.73 14.79
N ILE A 37 2.73 -8.63 15.18
CA ILE A 37 3.88 -8.55 14.25
C ILE A 37 4.02 -9.85 13.42
N GLU A 38 3.54 -10.98 13.94
CA GLU A 38 3.63 -12.27 13.25
C GLU A 38 2.49 -12.56 12.26
N LEU A 39 1.47 -11.69 12.18
CA LEU A 39 0.31 -11.84 11.28
C LEU A 39 0.63 -11.34 9.86
N ASN A 40 1.62 -11.95 9.23
CA ASN A 40 2.18 -11.51 7.95
C ASN A 40 1.13 -11.48 6.81
N TYR A 41 0.26 -12.48 6.72
CA TYR A 41 -0.76 -12.52 5.67
C TYR A 41 -1.86 -11.49 5.91
N LEU A 42 -2.25 -11.26 7.17
CA LEU A 42 -3.13 -10.14 7.52
C LEU A 42 -2.51 -8.79 7.10
N ASP A 43 -1.22 -8.57 7.35
CA ASP A 43 -0.52 -7.36 6.92
C ASP A 43 -0.53 -7.18 5.40
N MET A 44 -0.39 -8.28 4.64
CA MET A 44 -0.53 -8.27 3.19
C MET A 44 -1.94 -7.87 2.74
N VAL A 45 -2.98 -8.38 3.42
CA VAL A 45 -4.38 -8.01 3.16
C VAL A 45 -4.64 -6.53 3.45
N LEU A 46 -4.09 -6.01 4.55
CA LEU A 46 -4.20 -4.59 4.90
C LEU A 46 -3.49 -3.71 3.87
N ALA A 47 -2.29 -4.10 3.45
CA ALA A 47 -1.54 -3.37 2.43
C ALA A 47 -2.25 -3.35 1.07
N GLU A 48 -2.80 -4.49 0.62
CA GLU A 48 -3.57 -4.55 -0.62
C GLU A 48 -4.88 -3.76 -0.52
N THR A 49 -5.50 -3.72 0.67
CA THR A 49 -6.64 -2.83 0.92
C THR A 49 -6.27 -1.38 0.73
N LEU A 50 -5.13 -0.94 1.27
CA LEU A 50 -4.67 0.44 1.16
C LEU A 50 -4.20 0.78 -0.26
N ARG A 51 -3.74 -0.19 -1.04
CA ARG A 51 -3.46 0.00 -2.47
C ARG A 51 -4.75 0.19 -3.26
N LYS A 52 -5.70 -0.73 -3.13
CA LYS A 52 -6.94 -0.71 -3.92
C LYS A 52 -7.90 0.39 -3.47
N TYR A 53 -7.85 0.77 -2.19
CA TYR A 53 -8.72 1.79 -1.59
C TYR A 53 -7.89 2.76 -0.75
N PRO A 54 -7.07 3.61 -1.38
CA PRO A 54 -6.21 4.52 -0.64
C PRO A 54 -7.06 5.56 0.12
N PRO A 55 -6.74 5.86 1.39
CA PRO A 55 -7.47 6.86 2.17
C PRO A 55 -7.46 8.26 1.54
N THR A 56 -6.39 8.58 0.80
CA THR A 56 -6.27 9.79 -0.01
C THR A 56 -6.03 9.45 -1.47
N PHE A 57 -6.72 10.14 -2.38
CA PHE A 57 -6.59 9.89 -3.82
C PHE A 57 -5.38 10.61 -4.43
N ALA A 58 -4.86 11.67 -3.81
CA ALA A 58 -3.72 12.43 -4.29
C ALA A 58 -3.01 13.23 -3.17
N LEU A 59 -1.73 13.56 -3.40
CA LEU A 59 -1.01 14.55 -2.59
C LEU A 59 -0.82 15.83 -3.41
N PHE A 60 -0.82 16.96 -2.70
CA PHE A 60 -0.64 18.27 -3.30
C PHE A 60 0.62 18.93 -2.76
N ARG A 61 1.39 19.55 -3.66
CA ARG A 61 2.51 20.41 -3.32
C ARG A 61 2.44 21.70 -4.13
N LYS A 62 3.16 22.71 -3.66
CA LYS A 62 3.44 23.93 -4.42
C LYS A 62 4.94 24.13 -4.41
N ALA A 63 5.55 24.30 -5.58
CA ALA A 63 6.98 24.54 -5.68
C ALA A 63 7.34 25.88 -5.03
N SER A 64 8.26 25.89 -4.08
CA SER A 64 8.73 27.12 -3.42
C SER A 64 9.70 27.93 -4.29
N GLN A 65 10.30 27.28 -5.28
CA GLN A 65 11.26 27.82 -6.24
C GLN A 65 11.19 26.99 -7.53
N THR A 66 11.68 27.55 -8.64
CA THR A 66 11.84 26.78 -9.88
C THR A 66 12.82 25.63 -9.64
N TYR A 67 12.44 24.42 -10.07
CA TYR A 67 13.19 23.19 -9.90
C TYR A 67 13.34 22.47 -11.24
N HIS A 68 14.59 22.26 -11.66
CA HIS A 68 14.92 21.45 -12.83
C HIS A 68 15.09 20.01 -12.38
N VAL A 69 14.27 19.11 -12.91
CA VAL A 69 14.33 17.69 -12.55
C VAL A 69 15.63 17.09 -13.09
N PRO A 70 16.48 16.48 -12.24
CA PRO A 70 17.74 15.92 -12.70
C PRO A 70 17.50 14.83 -13.75
N ASN A 71 18.31 14.85 -14.81
CA ASN A 71 18.25 13.89 -15.92
C ASN A 71 16.93 13.90 -16.72
N ASP A 72 16.12 14.96 -16.60
CA ASP A 72 14.91 15.17 -17.37
C ASP A 72 14.87 16.62 -17.92
N SER A 73 14.12 16.84 -19.00
CA SER A 73 13.81 18.18 -19.52
C SER A 73 12.76 18.93 -18.67
N LEU A 74 12.10 18.23 -17.76
CA LEU A 74 11.03 18.77 -16.92
C LEU A 74 11.54 19.88 -15.98
N THR A 75 10.94 21.06 -16.14
CA THR A 75 11.10 22.19 -15.22
C THR A 75 9.77 22.42 -14.49
N ILE A 76 9.83 22.47 -13.17
CA ILE A 76 8.70 22.81 -12.31
C ILE A 76 8.89 24.25 -11.88
N GLU A 77 8.02 25.15 -12.32
CA GLU A 77 8.16 26.58 -12.04
C GLU A 77 7.83 26.92 -10.59
N LYS A 78 8.42 28.02 -10.09
CA LYS A 78 8.03 28.57 -8.80
C LYS A 78 6.52 28.80 -8.74
N ASP A 79 5.92 28.48 -7.59
CA ASP A 79 4.48 28.54 -7.33
C ASP A 79 3.60 27.56 -8.13
N GLN A 80 4.19 26.74 -9.01
CA GLN A 80 3.46 25.69 -9.71
C GLN A 80 2.90 24.66 -8.72
N LYS A 81 1.62 24.34 -8.89
CA LYS A 81 0.94 23.28 -8.13
C LYS A 81 1.31 21.92 -8.72
N ILE A 82 1.65 20.99 -7.85
CA ILE A 82 2.04 19.63 -8.20
C ILE A 82 1.01 18.69 -7.57
N ILE A 83 0.54 17.73 -8.37
CA ILE A 83 -0.36 16.67 -7.94
C ILE A 83 0.39 15.35 -8.06
N ILE A 84 0.44 14.58 -6.98
CA ILE A 84 0.94 13.20 -6.98
C ILE A 84 -0.30 12.30 -6.94
N PRO A 85 -0.69 11.66 -8.05
CA PRO A 85 -1.95 10.96 -8.16
C PRO A 85 -1.85 9.54 -7.58
N ILE A 86 -1.97 9.42 -6.25
CA ILE A 86 -1.87 8.14 -5.52
C ILE A 86 -2.80 7.08 -6.12
N TYR A 87 -4.08 7.41 -6.30
CA TYR A 87 -5.05 6.44 -6.83
C TYR A 87 -4.65 5.95 -8.22
N SER A 88 -4.27 6.84 -9.12
CA SER A 88 -3.84 6.47 -10.47
C SER A 88 -2.58 5.62 -10.46
N LEU A 89 -1.59 5.94 -9.61
CA LEU A 89 -0.38 5.12 -9.46
C LEU A 89 -0.70 3.71 -8.95
N HIS A 90 -1.61 3.60 -7.99
CA HIS A 90 -2.00 2.32 -7.39
C HIS A 90 -2.82 1.46 -8.36
N TYR A 91 -3.46 2.08 -9.35
CA TYR A 91 -4.24 1.40 -10.38
C TYR A 91 -3.54 1.32 -11.74
N ASP A 92 -2.28 1.74 -11.84
CA ASP A 92 -1.54 1.66 -13.10
C ASP A 92 -1.03 0.22 -13.31
N PRO A 93 -1.45 -0.47 -14.38
CA PRO A 93 -1.01 -1.84 -14.68
C PRO A 93 0.50 -1.96 -14.93
N LYS A 94 1.19 -0.84 -15.20
CA LYS A 94 2.66 -0.80 -15.27
C LYS A 94 3.32 -1.14 -13.93
N TYR A 95 2.68 -0.79 -12.82
CA TYR A 95 3.20 -1.00 -11.47
C TYR A 95 2.47 -2.12 -10.73
N PHE A 96 1.19 -2.34 -11.04
CA PHE A 96 0.37 -3.38 -10.43
C PHE A 96 -0.43 -4.12 -11.50
N THR A 97 0.09 -5.25 -12.00
CA THR A 97 -0.59 -6.12 -13.00
C THR A 97 -2.01 -6.47 -12.58
N ASP A 98 -3.02 -6.35 -13.42
CA ASP A 98 -4.43 -6.57 -13.03
C ASP A 98 -4.86 -5.78 -11.77
N PRO A 99 -4.74 -4.44 -11.79
CA PRO A 99 -4.85 -3.60 -10.60
C PRO A 99 -6.24 -3.64 -9.94
N GLU A 100 -7.25 -4.09 -10.67
CA GLU A 100 -8.61 -4.30 -10.16
C GLU A 100 -8.74 -5.57 -9.30
N VAL A 101 -7.84 -6.53 -9.45
CA VAL A 101 -7.85 -7.77 -8.67
C VAL A 101 -7.24 -7.49 -7.30
N PHE A 102 -8.02 -7.77 -6.25
CA PHE A 102 -7.55 -7.74 -4.87
C PHE A 102 -6.68 -8.98 -4.62
N ASP A 103 -5.37 -8.79 -4.63
CA ASP A 103 -4.37 -9.83 -4.46
C ASP A 103 -3.36 -9.46 -3.35
N PRO A 104 -3.49 -10.03 -2.14
CA PRO A 104 -2.54 -9.81 -1.05
C PRO A 104 -1.10 -10.21 -1.40
N GLU A 105 -0.88 -11.17 -2.31
CA GLU A 105 0.46 -11.69 -2.63
C GLU A 105 1.37 -10.64 -3.29
N ARG A 106 0.80 -9.56 -3.84
CA ARG A 106 1.56 -8.36 -4.27
C ARG A 106 2.41 -7.75 -3.18
N PHE A 107 2.09 -8.03 -1.92
CA PHE A 107 2.76 -7.53 -0.73
C PHE A 107 3.59 -8.59 0.00
N SER A 108 3.87 -9.72 -0.67
CA SER A 108 4.90 -10.65 -0.22
C SER A 108 6.26 -9.95 -0.12
N PRO A 109 7.21 -10.46 0.69
CA PRO A 109 8.56 -9.91 0.77
C PRO A 109 9.24 -9.81 -0.61
N GLU A 110 9.06 -10.81 -1.46
CA GLU A 110 9.67 -10.90 -2.78
C GLU A 110 9.10 -9.84 -3.75
N GLU A 111 7.78 -9.65 -3.75
CA GLU A 111 7.14 -8.65 -4.62
C GLU A 111 7.35 -7.22 -4.11
N LYS A 112 7.41 -7.01 -2.78
CA LYS A 112 7.82 -5.73 -2.18
C LYS A 112 9.25 -5.36 -2.60
N ALA A 113 10.18 -6.30 -2.62
CA ALA A 113 11.57 -6.05 -3.00
C ALA A 113 11.73 -5.62 -4.47
N LYS A 114 10.84 -6.07 -5.37
CA LYS A 114 10.84 -5.68 -6.79
C LYS A 114 10.16 -4.34 -7.05
N ARG A 115 9.43 -3.80 -6.07
CA ARG A 115 8.56 -2.64 -6.26
C ARG A 115 9.37 -1.37 -6.51
N ILE A 116 9.00 -0.64 -7.55
CA ILE A 116 9.58 0.67 -7.84
C ILE A 116 9.20 1.65 -6.73
N SER A 117 10.19 2.32 -6.16
CA SER A 117 9.96 3.32 -5.11
C SER A 117 9.00 4.42 -5.59
N GLY A 118 8.16 4.92 -4.69
CA GLY A 118 7.17 5.96 -5.01
C GLY A 118 5.91 5.47 -5.73
N THR A 119 5.73 4.16 -5.95
CA THR A 119 4.51 3.61 -6.60
C THR A 119 3.45 3.12 -5.64
N TYR A 120 3.83 2.78 -4.39
CA TYR A 120 2.90 2.48 -3.29
C TYR A 120 3.08 3.54 -2.20
N LEU A 121 2.06 4.38 -2.01
CA LEU A 121 2.09 5.62 -1.22
C LEU A 121 0.82 5.78 -0.36
N PRO A 122 0.36 4.75 0.36
CA PRO A 122 -0.87 4.85 1.16
C PRO A 122 -0.79 5.90 2.27
N PHE A 123 0.43 6.21 2.72
CA PHE A 123 0.75 7.15 3.79
C PHE A 123 1.70 8.27 3.34
N GLY A 124 1.84 8.45 2.02
CA GLY A 124 2.80 9.38 1.43
C GLY A 124 4.25 8.93 1.59
N ASP A 125 5.17 9.88 1.45
CA ASP A 125 6.62 9.67 1.54
C ASP A 125 7.33 10.98 1.92
N GLY A 126 8.60 10.89 2.33
CA GLY A 126 9.45 12.00 2.71
C GLY A 126 9.07 12.66 4.04
N PRO A 127 9.47 13.92 4.29
CA PRO A 127 9.34 14.58 5.60
C PRO A 127 7.90 14.94 6.00
N ARG A 128 6.91 14.56 5.18
CA ARG A 128 5.48 14.79 5.39
C ARG A 128 4.70 13.47 5.25
N ASN A 129 5.37 12.33 5.46
CA ASN A 129 4.70 11.06 5.60
C ASN A 129 3.85 11.04 6.89
N CYS A 130 2.81 10.20 6.89
CA CYS A 130 1.99 9.95 8.07
C CYS A 130 2.76 9.12 9.11
#